data_AF-A0A6G2Q1R7-F1
#
_entry.id   AF-A0A6G2Q1R7-F1
#
_cell.length_a   1.000
_cell.length_b   1.000
_cell.length_c   1.000
_cell.angle_alpha   90.00
_cell.angle_beta   90.00
_cell.angle_gamma   90.00
#
_symmetry.space_group_name_H-M   'P 1'
#
loop_
_entity.id
_entity.type
_entity.pdbx_description
1 polymer ?
#
loop_
_entity_poly.entity_id
_entity_poly.type
_entity_poly.pdbx_seq_one_letter_code
_entity_poly.pdbx_strand_id
1 'polypeptide(L)'
;MGGPMAANLVGAGHRVRGHDLVPEALVAAARAGVERAGSAADAVAMMAKEAAGRAFEASLAEGIRFERRLFHAVFAIADQKEGMAAFVGKRSPEFRHR
;
A
#
# COMPACT_ATOMS: atom_id res chain seq x y z
N MET A 1 11.86 12.60 -23.03
CA MET A 1 10.59 13.23 -22.57
C MET A 1 10.21 12.89 -21.12
N GLY A 2 10.84 11.92 -20.43
CA GLY A 2 10.46 11.53 -19.05
C GLY A 2 11.15 12.29 -17.90
N GLY A 3 12.17 13.12 -18.18
CA GLY A 3 13.02 13.73 -17.14
C GLY A 3 12.28 14.55 -16.09
N PRO A 4 11.44 15.54 -16.45
CA PRO A 4 10.72 16.37 -15.49
C PRO A 4 9.73 15.56 -14.62
N MET A 5 9.07 14.58 -15.23
CA MET A 5 8.13 13.70 -14.52
C MET A 5 8.85 12.79 -13.51
N ALA A 6 10.00 12.23 -13.90
CA ALA A 6 10.80 11.40 -13.00
C ALA A 6 11.31 12.20 -11.79
N ALA A 7 11.76 13.44 -12.01
CA ALA A 7 12.18 14.34 -10.92
C ALA A 7 11.02 14.67 -9.96
N ASN A 8 9.82 14.95 -10.48
CA ASN A 8 8.65 15.21 -9.65
C ASN A 8 8.26 14.01 -8.79
N LEU A 9 8.35 12.80 -9.34
CA LEU A 9 8.08 11.56 -8.60
C LEU A 9 9.09 11.34 -7.47
N VAL A 10 10.38 11.61 -7.72
CA VAL A 10 11.42 11.58 -6.67
C VAL A 10 11.13 12.62 -5.59
N GLY A 11 10.75 13.85 -5.97
CA GLY A 11 10.36 14.91 -5.03
C GLY A 11 9.14 14.55 -4.18
N ALA A 12 8.21 13.76 -4.71
CA ALA A 12 7.07 13.21 -3.98
C ALA A 12 7.41 12.02 -3.07
N GLY A 13 8.70 11.63 -2.99
CA GLY A 13 9.19 10.53 -2.16
C GLY A 13 9.10 9.15 -2.82
N HIS A 14 8.77 9.07 -4.12
CA HIS A 14 8.81 7.81 -4.85
C HIS A 14 10.23 7.47 -5.28
N ARG A 15 10.59 6.20 -5.12
CA ARG A 15 11.84 5.68 -5.68
C ARG A 15 11.68 5.48 -7.17
N VAL A 16 12.47 6.18 -7.98
CA VAL A 16 12.37 6.11 -9.45
C VAL A 16 13.65 5.52 -10.02
N ARG A 17 13.50 4.51 -10.90
CA ARG A 17 14.60 3.98 -11.71
C ARG A 17 14.36 4.31 -13.18
N GLY A 18 15.40 4.77 -13.88
CA GLY A 18 15.29 5.20 -15.27
C GLY A 18 16.51 4.87 -16.11
N HIS A 19 16.29 4.76 -17.42
CA HIS A 19 17.33 4.62 -18.43
C HIS A 19 17.02 5.59 -19.58
N ASP A 20 18.05 6.22 -20.13
CA ASP A 20 17.95 7.06 -21.32
C ASP A 20 19.16 6.76 -22.22
N LEU A 21 18.97 6.83 -23.54
CA LEU A 21 20.04 6.61 -24.51
C LEU A 21 20.94 7.84 -24.62
N VAL A 22 20.45 9.02 -24.21
CA VAL A 22 21.20 10.27 -24.18
C VAL A 22 21.97 10.37 -22.85
N PRO A 23 23.31 10.34 -22.84
CA PRO A 23 24.12 10.35 -21.61
C PRO A 23 23.86 11.56 -20.73
N GLU A 24 23.67 12.74 -21.32
CA GLU A 24 23.40 13.99 -20.62
C GLU A 24 22.06 13.93 -19.87
N ALA A 25 21.05 13.31 -20.48
CA ALA A 25 19.74 13.11 -19.85
C ALA A 25 19.82 12.15 -18.67
N LEU A 26 20.60 11.07 -18.77
CA LEU A 26 20.89 10.16 -17.66
C LEU A 26 21.62 10.84 -16.49
N VAL A 27 22.55 11.75 -16.81
CA VAL A 27 23.28 12.52 -15.79
C VAL A 27 22.34 13.50 -15.09
N ALA A 28 21.51 14.22 -15.85
CA ALA A 28 20.52 15.13 -15.30
C ALA A 28 19.49 14.41 -14.41
N ALA A 29 18.96 13.27 -14.86
CA ALA A 29 18.02 12.45 -14.09
C ALA A 29 18.65 11.92 -12.79
N ALA A 30 19.91 11.45 -12.85
CA ALA A 30 20.61 10.99 -11.65
C ALA A 30 20.85 12.11 -10.64
N ARG A 31 21.16 13.34 -11.11
CA ARG A 31 21.27 14.52 -10.22
C ARG A 31 19.93 14.89 -9.57
N ALA A 32 18.82 14.60 -10.24
CA ALA A 32 17.47 14.75 -9.69
C ALA A 32 17.05 13.59 -8.78
N GLY A 33 17.93 12.63 -8.49
CA GLY A 33 17.69 11.50 -7.58
C GLY A 33 17.08 10.25 -8.24
N VAL A 34 17.04 10.19 -9.57
CA VAL A 34 16.63 8.97 -10.30
C VAL A 34 17.77 7.96 -10.31
N GLU A 35 17.49 6.72 -9.93
CA GLU A 35 18.48 5.65 -9.99
C GLU A 35 18.65 5.14 -11.43
N ARG A 36 19.90 4.93 -11.85
CA ARG A 36 20.19 4.46 -13.21
C ARG A 36 19.91 2.96 -13.33
N ALA A 37 19.13 2.58 -14.33
CA ALA A 37 18.97 1.19 -14.75
C ALA A 37 19.98 0.82 -15.84
N GLY A 38 20.37 -0.47 -15.89
CA GLY A 38 21.33 -0.99 -16.86
C GLY A 38 20.84 -0.89 -18.30
N SER A 39 19.54 -1.03 -18.52
CA SER A 39 18.88 -0.86 -19.81
C SER A 39 17.45 -0.31 -19.65
N ALA A 40 16.87 0.13 -20.77
CA ALA A 40 15.45 0.49 -20.82
C ALA A 40 14.54 -0.71 -20.48
N ALA A 41 14.92 -1.91 -20.93
CA ALA A 41 14.18 -3.14 -20.63
C ALA A 41 14.16 -3.43 -19.12
N ASP A 42 15.31 -3.28 -18.44
CA ASP A 42 15.41 -3.49 -17.00
C ASP A 42 14.56 -2.48 -16.22
N ALA A 43 14.58 -1.21 -16.64
CA ALA A 43 13.76 -0.17 -16.03
C ALA A 43 12.27 -0.52 -16.11
N VAL A 44 11.80 -0.92 -17.29
CA VAL A 44 10.39 -1.29 -17.52
C VAL A 44 10.00 -2.56 -16.76
N ALA A 45 10.83 -3.60 -16.79
CA ALA A 45 10.54 -4.87 -16.10
C ALA A 45 10.39 -4.67 -14.58
N MET A 46 11.24 -3.83 -13.99
CA MET A 46 11.13 -3.47 -12.58
C MET A 46 9.85 -2.69 -12.26
N MET A 47 9.53 -1.67 -13.06
CA MET A 47 8.30 -0.88 -12.88
C MET A 47 7.05 -1.77 -12.99
N ALA A 48 7.03 -2.68 -13.97
CA ALA A 48 5.93 -3.63 -14.14
C ALA A 48 5.78 -4.55 -12.92
N LYS A 49 6.89 -5.07 -12.38
CA LYS A 49 6.88 -5.90 -11.16
C LYS A 49 6.35 -5.14 -9.95
N GLU A 50 6.79 -3.90 -9.77
CA GLU A 50 6.32 -3.04 -8.67
C GLU A 50 4.82 -2.76 -8.80
N ALA A 51 4.35 -2.39 -10.00
CA ALA A 51 2.94 -2.14 -10.27
C ALA A 51 2.07 -3.37 -9.99
N ALA A 52 2.51 -4.56 -10.43
CA ALA A 52 1.82 -5.81 -10.17
C ALA A 52 1.76 -6.13 -8.67
N GLY A 53 2.87 -6.03 -7.94
CA GLY A 53 2.88 -6.24 -6.49
C GLY A 53 1.95 -5.28 -5.76
N ARG A 54 1.96 -4.00 -6.14
CA ARG A 54 1.10 -2.98 -5.54
C ARG A 54 -0.39 -3.21 -5.82
N ALA A 55 -0.73 -3.75 -6.99
CA ALA A 55 -2.10 -4.10 -7.32
C ALA A 55 -2.66 -5.22 -6.41
N PHE A 56 -1.83 -6.21 -6.04
CA PHE A 56 -2.24 -7.27 -5.10
C PHE A 56 -2.36 -6.77 -3.66
N GLU A 57 -1.46 -5.89 -3.22
CA GLU A 57 -1.46 -5.38 -1.85
C GLU A 57 -2.55 -4.34 -1.59
N ALA A 58 -2.99 -3.59 -2.61
CA ALA A 58 -3.94 -2.51 -2.45
C ALA A 58 -5.29 -2.99 -1.91
N SER A 59 -5.87 -4.04 -2.51
CA SER A 59 -7.18 -4.57 -2.08
C SER A 59 -7.11 -5.30 -0.74
N LEU A 60 -6.02 -6.03 -0.48
CA LEU A 60 -5.81 -6.73 0.79
C LEU A 60 -5.66 -5.74 1.96
N ALA A 61 -4.83 -4.71 1.79
CA ALA A 61 -4.62 -3.70 2.83
C ALA A 61 -5.91 -2.89 3.11
N GLU A 62 -6.69 -2.58 2.08
CA GLU A 62 -8.03 -1.98 2.21
C GLU A 62 -8.99 -2.89 2.99
N GLY A 63 -9.03 -4.19 2.64
CA GLY A 63 -9.84 -5.20 3.33
C GLY A 63 -9.51 -5.29 4.82
N ILE A 64 -8.23 -5.44 5.16
CA ILE A 64 -7.77 -5.53 6.56
C ILE A 64 -8.12 -4.25 7.34
N ARG A 65 -7.96 -3.06 6.72
CA ARG A 65 -8.34 -1.79 7.37
C ARG A 65 -9.84 -1.73 7.61
N PHE A 66 -10.65 -2.20 6.67
CA PHE A 66 -12.09 -2.25 6.80
C PHE A 66 -12.53 -3.21 7.90
N GLU A 67 -12.01 -4.45 7.90
CA GLU A 67 -12.28 -5.45 8.93
C GLU A 67 -11.90 -4.94 10.32
N ARG A 68 -10.73 -4.33 10.48
CA ARG A 68 -10.31 -3.76 11.77
C ARG A 68 -11.27 -2.67 12.26
N ARG A 69 -11.74 -1.80 11.37
CA ARG A 69 -12.73 -0.76 11.74
C ARG A 69 -14.06 -1.37 12.17
N LEU A 70 -14.58 -2.34 11.41
CA LEU A 70 -15.82 -3.02 11.77
C LEU A 70 -15.69 -3.79 13.07
N PHE A 71 -14.59 -4.52 13.26
CA PHE A 71 -14.32 -5.27 14.49
C PHE A 71 -14.33 -4.37 15.71
N HIS A 72 -13.68 -3.21 15.66
CA HIS A 72 -13.72 -2.23 16.75
C HIS A 72 -15.14 -1.68 17.01
N ALA A 73 -15.94 -1.48 15.97
CA ALA A 73 -17.31 -1.00 16.13
C ALA A 73 -18.19 -1.99 16.91
N VAL A 74 -17.95 -3.30 16.77
CA VAL A 74 -18.72 -4.35 17.48
C VAL A 74 -18.57 -4.22 19.00
N PHE A 75 -17.43 -3.75 19.53
CA PHE A 75 -17.24 -3.54 20.98
C PHE A 75 -18.10 -2.43 21.60
N ALA A 76 -18.72 -1.59 20.77
CA ALA A 76 -19.66 -0.57 21.23
C ALA A 76 -21.08 -1.13 21.51
N ILE A 77 -21.38 -2.31 20.96
CA ILE A 77 -22.71 -2.93 20.98
C ILE A 77 -22.92 -3.66 22.32
N ALA A 78 -24.13 -3.59 22.89
CA ALA A 78 -24.41 -4.21 24.19
C ALA A 78 -24.31 -5.74 24.11
N ASP A 79 -24.74 -6.32 23.00
CA ASP A 79 -24.64 -7.77 22.76
C ASP A 79 -23.20 -8.29 22.73
N GLN A 80 -22.24 -7.47 22.29
CA GLN A 80 -20.82 -7.85 22.33
C GLN A 80 -20.34 -8.04 23.77
N LYS A 81 -20.75 -7.14 24.67
CA LYS A 81 -20.41 -7.21 26.10
C LYS A 81 -21.08 -8.41 26.77
N GLU A 82 -22.34 -8.66 26.44
CA GLU A 82 -23.09 -9.84 26.91
C GLU A 82 -22.45 -11.14 26.43
N GLY A 83 -22.08 -11.24 25.16
CA GLY A 83 -21.38 -12.40 24.62
C GLY A 83 -20.07 -12.70 25.35
N MET A 84 -19.26 -11.66 25.62
CA MET A 84 -18.04 -11.80 26.41
C MET A 84 -18.32 -12.23 27.86
N ALA A 85 -19.32 -11.61 28.51
CA ALA A 85 -19.68 -11.93 29.89
C ALA A 85 -20.23 -13.36 30.03
N ALA A 86 -21.06 -13.79 29.09
CA ALA A 86 -21.60 -15.14 29.02
C ALA A 86 -20.50 -16.19 28.81
N PHE A 87 -19.54 -15.90 27.93
CA PHE A 87 -18.38 -16.77 27.69
C PHE A 87 -17.54 -16.97 28.96
N VAL A 88 -17.18 -15.89 29.65
CA VAL A 88 -16.43 -15.95 30.91
C VAL A 88 -17.25 -16.68 31.99
N GLY A 89 -18.55 -16.41 32.07
CA GLY A 89 -19.48 -17.05 33.01
C GLY A 89 -19.89 -18.48 32.65
N LYS A 90 -19.42 -19.03 31.52
CA LYS A 90 -19.78 -20.36 30.99
C LYS A 90 -21.30 -20.61 30.95
N ARG A 91 -22.07 -19.58 30.58
CA ARG A 91 -23.52 -19.63 30.42
C ARG A 91 -23.89 -19.30 28.97
N SER A 92 -25.13 -19.61 28.58
CA SER A 92 -25.66 -19.15 27.30
C SER A 92 -25.82 -17.62 27.29
N PRO A 93 -25.49 -16.93 26.19
CA PRO A 93 -25.71 -15.49 26.05
C PRO A 93 -27.18 -15.16 25.76
N GLU A 94 -27.63 -14.01 26.25
CA GLU A 94 -28.96 -13.44 25.95
C GLU A 94 -28.84 -12.20 25.05
N PHE A 95 -28.81 -12.40 23.74
CA PHE A 95 -28.72 -11.28 22.79
C PHE A 95 -30.05 -10.53 22.66
N ARG A 96 -29.96 -9.19 22.67
CA ARG A 96 -31.11 -8.28 22.57
C ARG A 96 -31.08 -7.42 21.30
N HIS A 97 -30.11 -7.64 20.43
CA HIS A 97 -29.90 -6.94 19.16
C HIS A 97 -29.74 -5.42 19.34
N ARG A 98 -28.96 -5.03 20.35
CA ARG A 98 -28.67 -3.63 20.72
C ARG A 98 -27.20 -3.42 21.04
#